data_AF-A0A382UYS5-F1
#
_entry.id   AF-A0A382UYS5-F1
#
_cell.length_a   1.000
_cell.length_b   1.000
_cell.length_c   1.000
_cell.angle_alpha   90.00
_cell.angle_beta   90.00
_cell.angle_gamma   90.00
#
_symmetry.space_group_name_H-M   'P 1'
#
loop_
_entity.id
_entity.type
_entity.pdbx_description
1 polymer ?
#
loop_
_entity_poly.entity_id
_entity_poly.type
_entity_poly.pdbx_seq_one_letter_code
_entity_poly.pdbx_strand_id
1 'polypeptide(L)'
;MAYSKLAVSLKLATELQSSSLGLTIEEMMERTERSRKTVERILNGLYELGLKPKTSSLEGDHHLTKRWRLDGLPSALLALNLKERSAIERHLQTLPDSVEKQALTKILAGQKPLSQLLAIDQEMLIDREAHIGKVGPKSQVDDSLMGILESALKGFEELTILYRAVARPKATWRTVRPLGMLFARFG
;
A
#
# COMPACT_ATOMS: atom_id res chain seq x y z
N MET A 1 1.59 -4.94 12.32
CA MET A 1 1.24 -6.37 12.07
C MET A 1 0.05 -6.57 11.14
N ALA A 2 -0.99 -5.73 11.13
CA ALA A 2 -2.12 -5.89 10.21
C ALA A 2 -1.75 -5.58 8.74
N TYR A 3 -1.01 -4.49 8.51
CA TYR A 3 -0.59 -4.07 7.16
C TYR A 3 0.29 -5.10 6.43
N SER A 4 1.18 -5.82 7.14
CA SER A 4 2.01 -6.86 6.52
C SER A 4 1.19 -8.07 6.08
N LYS A 5 0.15 -8.44 6.82
CA LYS A 5 -0.77 -9.52 6.43
C LYS A 5 -1.59 -9.14 5.21
N LEU A 6 -2.07 -7.89 5.16
CA LEU A 6 -2.82 -7.37 4.01
C LEU A 6 -1.95 -7.34 2.76
N ALA A 7 -0.70 -6.86 2.85
CA ALA A 7 0.23 -6.84 1.72
C ALA A 7 0.49 -8.24 1.15
N VAL A 8 0.70 -9.24 2.01
CA VAL A 8 0.87 -10.64 1.58
C VAL A 8 -0.39 -11.17 0.89
N SER A 9 -1.57 -10.81 1.41
CA SER A 9 -2.85 -11.24 0.83
C SER A 9 -3.07 -10.64 -0.55
N LEU A 10 -2.82 -9.34 -0.72
CA LEU A 10 -2.92 -8.67 -2.03
C LEU A 10 -1.92 -9.21 -3.05
N LYS A 11 -0.70 -9.54 -2.62
CA LYS A 11 0.29 -10.17 -3.50
C LYS A 11 -0.22 -11.52 -4.01
N LEU A 12 -0.71 -12.39 -3.11
CA LEU A 12 -1.30 -13.67 -3.50
C LEU A 12 -2.51 -13.47 -4.43
N ALA A 13 -3.37 -12.49 -4.15
CA ALA A 13 -4.52 -12.19 -5.00
C ALA A 13 -4.12 -11.82 -6.43
N THR A 14 -3.05 -11.03 -6.57
CA THR A 14 -2.49 -10.65 -7.88
C THR A 14 -1.93 -11.86 -8.63
N GLU A 15 -1.22 -12.74 -7.92
CA GLU A 15 -0.71 -13.99 -8.49
C GLU A 15 -1.84 -14.93 -8.94
N LEU A 16 -2.90 -15.06 -8.13
CA LEU A 16 -4.09 -15.86 -8.48
C LEU A 16 -4.85 -15.33 -9.70
N GLN A 17 -4.82 -14.01 -9.94
CA GLN A 17 -5.41 -13.42 -11.14
C GLN A 17 -4.50 -13.56 -12.36
N SER A 18 -3.18 -13.49 -12.17
CA SER A 18 -2.21 -13.66 -13.27
C SER A 18 -2.18 -15.10 -13.81
N SER A 19 -2.55 -16.09 -13.00
CA SER A 19 -2.54 -17.49 -13.40
C SER A 19 -3.73 -17.82 -14.31
N SER A 20 -3.43 -18.36 -15.50
CA SER A 20 -4.44 -18.84 -16.44
C SER A 20 -5.15 -20.10 -15.96
N LEU A 21 -4.44 -21.01 -15.30
CA LEU A 21 -4.98 -22.30 -14.83
C LEU A 21 -5.36 -22.29 -13.34
N GLY A 22 -5.10 -21.19 -12.63
CA GLY A 22 -5.16 -21.12 -11.17
C GLY A 22 -3.95 -21.77 -10.51
N LEU A 23 -3.90 -21.73 -9.18
CA LEU A 23 -2.80 -22.26 -8.37
C LEU A 23 -3.30 -23.34 -7.40
N THR A 24 -2.52 -24.38 -7.17
CA THR A 24 -2.78 -25.36 -6.09
C THR A 24 -2.31 -24.81 -4.74
N ILE A 25 -2.74 -25.43 -3.63
CA ILE A 25 -2.21 -25.08 -2.30
C ILE A 25 -0.70 -25.28 -2.23
N GLU A 26 -0.16 -26.32 -2.85
CA GLU A 26 1.27 -26.62 -2.85
C GLU A 26 2.06 -25.56 -3.62
N GLU A 27 1.61 -25.19 -4.81
CA GLU A 27 2.21 -24.09 -5.59
C GLU A 27 2.15 -22.76 -4.82
N MET A 28 1.05 -22.49 -4.12
CA MET A 28 0.93 -21.31 -3.25
C MET A 28 1.87 -21.36 -2.05
N MET A 29 2.10 -22.54 -1.47
CA MET A 29 3.06 -22.73 -0.37
C MET A 29 4.49 -22.45 -0.82
N GLU A 30 4.88 -22.95 -2.00
CA GLU A 30 6.20 -22.70 -2.58
C GLU A 30 6.42 -21.20 -2.85
N ARG A 31 5.47 -20.53 -3.50
CA ARG A 31 5.60 -19.11 -3.84
C ARG A 31 5.59 -18.17 -2.64
N THR A 32 4.88 -18.55 -1.58
CA THR A 32 4.78 -17.73 -0.37
C THR A 32 5.76 -18.13 0.72
N GLU A 33 6.51 -19.23 0.53
CA GLU A 33 7.40 -19.86 1.50
C GLU A 33 6.72 -20.08 2.87
N ARG A 34 5.46 -20.54 2.82
CA ARG A 34 4.60 -20.65 4.01
C ARG A 34 3.95 -22.00 4.13
N SER A 35 3.59 -22.35 5.36
CA SER A 35 2.84 -23.57 5.65
C SER A 35 1.44 -23.53 5.05
N ARG A 36 0.92 -24.71 4.73
CA ARG A 36 -0.47 -24.93 4.25
C ARG A 36 -1.51 -24.13 5.02
N LYS A 37 -1.51 -24.26 6.35
CA LYS A 37 -2.46 -23.58 7.24
C LYS A 37 -2.38 -22.05 7.11
N THR A 38 -1.20 -21.52 6.82
CA THR A 38 -1.02 -20.08 6.61
C THR A 38 -1.58 -19.64 5.26
N VAL A 39 -1.37 -20.42 4.20
CA VAL A 39 -1.95 -20.17 2.87
C VAL A 39 -3.48 -20.23 2.92
N GLU A 40 -4.04 -21.26 3.55
CA GLU A 40 -5.49 -21.39 3.76
C GLU A 40 -6.07 -20.20 4.54
N ARG A 41 -5.34 -19.71 5.55
CA ARG A 41 -5.75 -18.50 6.27
C ARG A 41 -5.68 -17.24 5.39
N ILE A 42 -4.67 -17.11 4.53
CA ILE A 42 -4.57 -15.98 3.59
C ILE A 42 -5.74 -16.03 2.60
N LEU A 43 -6.05 -17.21 2.06
CA LEU A 43 -7.22 -17.43 1.18
C LEU A 43 -8.53 -17.04 1.87
N ASN A 44 -8.72 -17.44 3.13
CA ASN A 44 -9.87 -17.01 3.93
C ASN A 44 -9.92 -15.48 4.10
N GLY A 45 -8.77 -14.84 4.33
CA GLY A 45 -8.67 -13.38 4.36
C GLY A 45 -9.08 -12.70 3.05
N LEU A 46 -8.86 -13.35 1.88
CA LEU A 46 -9.36 -12.84 0.60
C LEU A 46 -10.89 -12.87 0.53
N TYR A 47 -11.52 -13.95 1.01
CA TYR A 47 -12.99 -14.02 1.10
C TYR A 47 -13.57 -12.94 2.01
N GLU A 48 -12.92 -12.65 3.15
CA GLU A 48 -13.32 -11.56 4.05
C GLU A 48 -13.23 -10.18 3.39
N LEU A 49 -12.27 -9.97 2.48
CA LEU A 49 -12.12 -8.76 1.69
C LEU A 49 -13.13 -8.65 0.53
N GLY A 50 -14.04 -9.63 0.38
CA GLY A 50 -15.03 -9.68 -0.70
C GLY A 50 -14.45 -10.17 -2.03
N LEU A 51 -13.17 -10.55 -2.07
CA LEU A 51 -12.58 -11.23 -3.21
C LEU A 51 -13.02 -12.69 -3.17
N LYS A 52 -13.59 -13.19 -4.28
CA LYS A 52 -14.11 -14.57 -4.34
C LYS A 52 -13.25 -15.42 -5.26
N PRO A 53 -12.13 -15.99 -4.78
CA PRO A 53 -11.39 -17.00 -5.52
C PRO A 53 -12.33 -18.14 -5.92
N LYS A 54 -12.37 -18.44 -7.22
CA LYS A 54 -13.06 -19.58 -7.79
C LYS A 54 -12.16 -20.80 -7.72
N THR A 55 -12.75 -21.94 -7.42
CA THR A 55 -12.07 -23.23 -7.47
C THR A 55 -12.39 -23.93 -8.78
N SER A 56 -11.38 -24.44 -9.46
CA SER A 56 -11.50 -25.27 -10.66
C SER A 56 -10.67 -26.54 -10.51
N SER A 57 -11.00 -27.56 -11.29
CA SER A 57 -10.23 -28.78 -11.47
C SER A 57 -9.73 -28.84 -12.91
N LEU A 58 -8.46 -29.20 -13.11
CA LEU A 58 -7.86 -29.32 -14.44
C LEU A 58 -7.83 -30.79 -14.87
N GLU A 59 -8.16 -31.07 -16.13
CA GLU A 59 -8.00 -32.42 -16.71
C GLU A 59 -6.51 -32.75 -16.78
N GLY A 60 -6.05 -33.62 -15.89
CA GLY A 60 -4.63 -33.97 -15.70
C GLY A 60 -4.18 -33.93 -14.23
N ASP A 61 -4.88 -33.17 -13.38
CA ASP A 61 -4.67 -33.22 -11.95
C ASP A 61 -5.39 -34.41 -11.31
N HIS A 62 -4.92 -34.85 -10.15
CA HIS A 62 -5.68 -35.80 -9.32
C HIS A 62 -7.06 -35.19 -8.99
N HIS A 63 -8.13 -35.99 -9.04
CA HIS A 63 -9.53 -35.54 -8.85
C HIS A 63 -9.84 -34.84 -7.50
N LEU A 64 -8.89 -34.81 -6.57
CA LEU A 64 -8.99 -34.14 -5.27
C LEU A 64 -8.20 -32.82 -5.22
N THR A 65 -7.37 -32.56 -6.21
CA THR A 65 -6.56 -31.34 -6.30
C THR A 65 -7.45 -30.21 -6.79
N LYS A 66 -7.58 -29.19 -5.95
CA LYS A 66 -8.30 -27.96 -6.27
C LYS A 66 -7.29 -26.92 -6.74
N ARG A 67 -7.65 -26.15 -7.77
CA ARG A 67 -6.92 -24.96 -8.21
C ARG A 67 -7.74 -23.71 -7.92
N TRP A 68 -7.14 -22.74 -7.26
CA TRP A 68 -7.74 -21.44 -6.96
C TRP A 68 -7.35 -20.45 -8.03
N ARG A 69 -8.34 -19.72 -8.54
CA ARG A 69 -8.15 -18.62 -9.49
C ARG A 69 -8.98 -17.43 -9.04
N LEU A 70 -8.47 -16.23 -9.30
CA LEU A 70 -9.21 -15.01 -9.04
C LEU A 70 -9.58 -14.33 -10.36
N ASP A 71 -10.84 -13.98 -10.53
CA ASP A 71 -11.29 -13.16 -11.65
C ASP A 71 -11.67 -11.77 -11.13
N GLY A 72 -11.10 -10.72 -11.73
CA GLY A 72 -11.52 -9.34 -11.53
C GLY A 72 -11.05 -8.69 -10.22
N LEU A 73 -9.74 -8.49 -10.05
CA LEU A 73 -9.29 -7.48 -9.07
C LEU A 73 -9.75 -6.08 -9.49
N PRO A 74 -10.09 -5.22 -8.51
CA PRO A 74 -10.25 -3.79 -8.75
C PRO A 74 -9.07 -3.22 -9.54
N SER A 75 -9.35 -2.47 -10.60
CA SER A 75 -8.32 -1.86 -11.45
C SER A 75 -7.35 -0.97 -10.66
N ALA A 76 -7.81 -0.36 -9.57
CA ALA A 76 -6.97 0.41 -8.66
C ALA A 76 -5.89 -0.42 -7.96
N LEU A 77 -6.11 -1.72 -7.70
CA LEU A 77 -5.10 -2.62 -7.13
C LEU A 77 -4.11 -3.13 -8.18
N LEU A 78 -4.49 -3.07 -9.46
CA LEU A 78 -3.64 -3.42 -10.60
C LEU A 78 -2.94 -2.20 -11.21
N ALA A 79 -3.15 -1.01 -10.64
CA ALA A 79 -2.47 0.20 -11.06
C ALA A 79 -0.99 0.10 -10.70
N LEU A 80 -0.12 0.29 -11.70
CA LEU A 80 1.32 0.26 -11.47
C LEU A 80 1.73 1.43 -10.58
N ASN A 81 2.52 1.16 -9.55
CA ASN A 81 3.13 2.24 -8.77
C ASN A 81 4.28 2.90 -9.55
N LEU A 82 4.78 4.04 -9.04
CA LEU A 82 5.83 4.83 -9.70
C LEU A 82 7.09 3.98 -10.00
N LYS A 83 7.48 3.12 -9.05
CA LYS A 83 8.68 2.28 -9.19
C LYS A 83 8.49 1.20 -10.24
N GLU A 84 7.36 0.49 -10.21
CA GLU A 84 6.98 -0.53 -11.20
C GLU A 84 6.91 0.07 -12.61
N ARG A 85 6.24 1.21 -12.76
CA ARG A 85 6.16 1.93 -14.03
C ARG A 85 7.55 2.31 -14.56
N SER A 86 8.38 2.94 -13.73
CA SER A 86 9.74 3.33 -14.11
C SER A 86 10.64 2.13 -14.45
N ALA A 87 10.41 0.97 -13.82
CA ALA A 87 11.14 -0.25 -14.12
C ALA A 87 10.76 -0.80 -15.49
N ILE A 88 9.46 -0.83 -15.81
CA ILE A 88 8.97 -1.26 -17.13
C ILE A 88 9.44 -0.30 -18.23
N GLU A 89 9.38 1.01 -18.00
CA GLU A 89 9.87 2.02 -18.97
C GLU A 89 11.36 1.86 -19.27
N ARG A 90 12.20 1.62 -18.26
CA ARG A 90 13.62 1.33 -18.47
C ARG A 90 13.83 0.00 -19.20
N HIS A 91 13.07 -1.03 -18.85
CA HIS A 91 13.19 -2.32 -19.52
C HIS A 91 12.82 -2.26 -21.01
N LEU A 92 11.78 -1.50 -21.37
CA LEU A 92 11.37 -1.27 -22.76
C LEU A 92 12.47 -0.65 -23.64
N GLN A 93 13.34 0.17 -23.06
CA GLN A 93 14.47 0.76 -23.78
C GLN A 93 15.52 -0.27 -24.16
N THR A 94 15.63 -1.37 -23.39
CA THR A 94 16.60 -2.44 -23.63
C THR A 94 16.08 -3.52 -24.58
N LEU A 95 14.76 -3.58 -24.82
CA LEU A 95 14.14 -4.61 -25.63
C LEU A 95 14.17 -4.25 -27.14
N PRO A 96 14.49 -5.21 -28.02
CA PRO A 96 14.31 -5.06 -29.46
C PRO A 96 12.82 -4.96 -29.81
N ASP A 97 12.50 -4.60 -31.05
CA ASP A 97 11.10 -4.57 -31.49
C ASP A 97 10.54 -6.01 -31.55
N SER A 98 9.80 -6.38 -30.50
CA SER A 98 9.31 -7.73 -30.23
C SER A 98 7.88 -7.70 -29.72
N VAL A 99 7.21 -8.87 -29.73
CA VAL A 99 5.86 -9.03 -29.17
C VAL A 99 5.83 -8.64 -27.70
N GLU A 100 6.88 -8.94 -26.95
CA GLU A 100 7.02 -8.56 -25.54
C GLU A 100 7.04 -7.04 -25.38
N LYS A 101 7.85 -6.33 -26.19
CA LYS A 101 7.91 -4.87 -26.19
C LYS A 101 6.54 -4.25 -26.48
N GLN A 102 5.82 -4.79 -27.46
CA GLN A 102 4.47 -4.34 -27.80
C GLN A 102 3.47 -4.60 -26.67
N ALA A 103 3.52 -5.76 -26.01
CA ALA A 103 2.65 -6.10 -24.88
C ALA A 103 2.87 -5.16 -23.69
N LEU A 104 4.13 -4.94 -23.29
CA LEU A 104 4.49 -4.03 -22.19
C LEU A 104 4.11 -2.57 -22.52
N THR A 105 4.26 -2.15 -23.77
CA THR A 105 3.82 -0.82 -24.23
C THR A 105 2.30 -0.64 -24.06
N LYS A 106 1.50 -1.65 -24.42
CA LYS A 106 0.03 -1.61 -24.22
C LYS A 106 -0.35 -1.52 -22.75
N ILE A 107 0.36 -2.23 -21.88
CA ILE A 107 0.15 -2.15 -20.42
C ILE A 107 0.41 -0.73 -19.92
N LEU A 108 1.51 -0.09 -20.34
CA LEU A 108 1.81 1.30 -19.95
C LEU A 108 0.81 2.32 -20.51
N ALA A 109 0.29 2.09 -21.71
CA ALA A 109 -0.68 2.97 -22.35
C ALA A 109 -2.05 2.95 -21.65
N GLY A 110 -2.43 1.82 -21.04
CA GLY A 110 -3.64 1.69 -20.23
C GLY A 110 -3.53 2.32 -18.83
N GLN A 111 -2.36 2.82 -18.46
CA GLN A 111 -2.08 3.40 -17.14
C GLN A 111 -1.94 4.92 -17.24
N LYS A 112 -2.29 5.65 -16.17
CA LYS A 112 -2.12 7.11 -16.14
C LYS A 112 -0.64 7.47 -16.36
N PRO A 113 -0.35 8.54 -17.13
CA PRO A 113 1.02 8.94 -17.45
C PRO A 113 1.78 9.41 -16.20
N LEU A 114 3.07 9.07 -16.12
CA LEU A 114 3.97 9.45 -15.02
C LEU A 114 4.03 10.97 -14.80
N SER A 115 4.00 11.73 -15.90
CA SER A 115 4.03 13.20 -15.90
C SER A 115 2.88 13.82 -15.11
N GLN A 116 1.71 13.20 -15.12
CA GLN A 116 0.55 13.68 -14.37
C GLN A 116 0.72 13.45 -12.86
N LEU A 117 1.33 12.33 -12.46
CA LEU A 117 1.65 12.07 -11.05
C LEU A 117 2.76 12.99 -10.53
N LEU A 118 3.82 13.19 -11.32
CA LEU A 118 4.90 14.12 -10.97
C LEU A 118 4.40 15.57 -10.88
N ALA A 119 3.49 15.98 -11.77
CA ALA A 119 2.86 17.30 -11.71
C ALA A 119 1.98 17.47 -10.46
N ILE A 120 1.22 16.44 -10.06
CA ILE A 120 0.43 16.46 -8.82
C ILE A 120 1.34 16.51 -7.58
N ASP A 121 2.42 15.73 -7.56
CA ASP A 121 3.39 15.76 -6.46
C ASP A 121 4.09 17.12 -6.38
N GLN A 122 4.47 17.69 -7.52
CA GLN A 122 5.02 19.04 -7.60
C GLN A 122 4.00 20.10 -7.17
N GLU A 123 2.75 20.00 -7.59
CA GLU A 123 1.67 20.89 -7.18
C GLU A 123 1.43 20.78 -5.67
N MET A 124 1.47 19.57 -5.10
CA MET A 124 1.39 19.34 -3.65
C MET A 124 2.60 19.89 -2.88
N LEU A 125 3.81 19.76 -3.43
CA LEU A 125 5.02 20.37 -2.87
C LEU A 125 4.96 21.90 -2.99
N ILE A 126 4.51 22.44 -4.12
CA ILE A 126 4.28 23.88 -4.30
C ILE A 126 3.19 24.36 -3.35
N ASP A 127 2.10 23.64 -3.14
CA ASP A 127 1.04 23.99 -2.18
C ASP A 127 1.53 23.94 -0.73
N ARG A 128 2.51 23.06 -0.44
CA ARG A 128 3.22 23.02 0.85
C ARG A 128 4.16 24.21 1.01
N GLU A 129 4.98 24.51 0.01
CA GLU A 129 5.94 25.62 0.01
C GLU A 129 5.28 27.00 -0.17
N ALA A 130 4.09 27.06 -0.79
CA ALA A 130 3.29 28.26 -1.01
C ALA A 130 2.60 28.72 0.28
N HIS A 131 3.40 28.96 1.31
CA HIS A 131 3.00 29.64 2.54
C HIS A 131 2.80 31.15 2.37
N ILE A 132 3.02 31.70 1.17
CA ILE A 132 3.04 33.14 0.89
C ILE A 132 1.64 33.70 0.53
N GLY A 133 0.66 32.86 0.15
CA GLY A 133 -0.62 33.35 -0.41
C GLY A 133 -1.89 33.14 0.42
N LYS A 134 -1.89 32.30 1.46
CA LYS A 134 -3.11 31.98 2.24
C LYS A 134 -3.17 32.83 3.51
N VAL A 135 -3.92 33.94 3.45
CA VAL A 135 -4.30 34.73 4.62
C VAL A 135 -5.55 34.10 5.23
N GLY A 136 -5.36 33.29 6.27
CA GLY A 136 -6.41 32.66 7.06
C GLY A 136 -5.90 32.43 8.49
N PRO A 137 -6.78 32.10 9.45
CA PRO A 137 -6.36 31.80 10.82
C PRO A 137 -5.34 30.66 10.78
N LYS A 138 -4.09 30.96 11.13
CA LYS A 138 -3.03 29.96 11.27
C LYS A 138 -3.11 29.43 12.69
N SER A 139 -3.20 28.12 12.84
CA SER A 139 -2.95 27.49 14.14
C SER A 139 -1.49 27.72 14.47
N GLN A 140 -1.21 28.73 15.30
CA GLN A 140 0.13 29.01 15.77
C GLN A 140 0.43 28.02 16.88
N VAL A 141 1.24 27.01 16.55
CA VAL A 141 1.81 26.10 17.54
C VAL A 141 3.05 26.77 18.11
N ASP A 142 3.28 26.61 19.40
CA ASP A 142 4.47 27.12 20.07
C ASP A 142 5.74 26.43 19.51
N ASP A 143 6.64 27.23 18.92
CA ASP A 143 7.88 26.75 18.30
C ASP A 143 8.78 26.03 19.30
N SER A 144 8.78 26.45 20.57
CA SER A 144 9.55 25.81 21.63
C SER A 144 9.00 24.42 21.94
N LEU A 145 7.68 24.27 21.95
CA LEU A 145 7.03 22.98 22.19
C LEU A 145 7.29 22.04 21.01
N MET A 146 7.25 22.56 19.79
CA MET A 146 7.54 21.77 18.59
C MET A 146 8.99 21.27 18.56
N GLY A 147 9.96 22.12 18.93
CA GLY A 147 11.36 21.74 19.03
C GLY A 147 11.61 20.60 20.04
N ILE A 148 10.91 20.62 21.19
CA ILE A 148 10.98 19.54 22.19
C ILE A 148 10.42 18.23 21.62
N LEU A 149 9.26 18.28 20.96
CA LEU A 149 8.64 17.10 20.37
C LEU A 149 9.51 16.48 19.26
N GLU A 150 10.08 17.30 18.38
CA GLU A 150 10.96 16.83 17.32
C GLU A 150 12.24 16.20 17.85
N SER A 151 12.85 16.80 18.88
CA SER A 151 14.07 16.29 19.50
C SER A 151 13.80 14.93 20.15
N ALA A 152 12.72 14.81 20.92
CA ALA A 152 12.34 13.54 21.53
C ALA A 152 11.96 12.46 20.50
N LEU A 153 11.35 12.86 19.37
CA LEU A 153 11.03 11.93 18.29
C LEU A 153 12.29 11.41 17.60
N LYS A 154 13.28 12.27 17.33
CA LYS A 154 14.58 11.88 16.76
C LYS A 154 15.41 11.04 17.74
N GLY A 155 15.32 11.35 19.04
CA GLY A 155 16.05 10.67 20.10
C GLY A 155 15.38 9.40 20.64
N PHE A 156 14.17 9.08 20.19
CA PHE A 156 13.33 7.99 20.75
C PHE A 156 13.12 8.10 22.26
N GLU A 157 12.95 9.33 22.75
CA GLU A 157 12.85 9.66 24.17
C GLU A 157 11.40 9.59 24.68
N GLU A 158 11.24 9.23 25.96
CA GLU A 158 9.94 9.33 26.63
C GLU A 158 9.62 10.78 27.01
N LEU A 159 8.38 11.18 26.78
CA LEU A 159 7.89 12.52 27.09
C LEU A 159 6.83 12.46 28.19
N THR A 160 6.90 13.42 29.12
CA THR A 160 5.83 13.64 30.11
C THR A 160 5.06 14.91 29.73
N ILE A 161 3.80 14.73 29.29
CA ILE A 161 2.97 15.80 28.74
C ILE A 161 1.77 16.08 29.65
N LEU A 162 1.42 17.36 29.80
CA LEU A 162 0.19 17.76 30.46
C LEU A 162 -0.95 17.76 29.43
N TYR A 163 -1.80 16.75 29.48
CA TYR A 163 -2.83 16.52 28.46
C TYR A 163 -4.25 16.69 28.99
N ARG A 164 -5.07 17.51 28.32
CA ARG A 164 -6.50 17.66 28.57
C ARG A 164 -7.29 16.79 27.60
N ALA A 165 -7.85 15.69 28.10
CA ALA A 165 -8.73 14.84 27.30
C ALA A 165 -10.08 15.54 27.05
N VAL A 166 -10.66 15.33 25.86
CA VAL A 166 -11.94 15.97 25.44
C VAL A 166 -13.07 15.76 26.46
N ALA A 167 -13.13 14.57 27.06
CA ALA A 167 -14.17 14.21 28.03
C ALA A 167 -13.88 14.67 29.48
N ARG A 168 -12.77 15.37 29.74
CA ARG A 168 -12.38 15.77 31.11
C ARG A 168 -12.11 17.27 31.23
N PRO A 169 -12.62 17.92 32.29
CA PRO A 169 -12.45 19.36 32.48
C PRO A 169 -11.03 19.77 32.88
N LYS A 170 -10.24 18.87 33.48
CA LYS A 170 -8.87 19.15 33.96
C LYS A 170 -7.82 18.37 33.16
N ALA A 171 -6.67 19.01 32.94
CA ALA A 171 -5.51 18.37 32.34
C ALA A 171 -4.83 17.42 33.34
N THR A 172 -4.24 16.34 32.83
CA THR A 172 -3.53 15.32 33.61
C THR A 172 -2.19 15.01 32.97
N TRP A 173 -1.16 14.79 33.79
CA TRP A 173 0.15 14.35 33.31
C TRP A 173 0.08 12.94 32.72
N ARG A 174 0.74 12.74 31.59
CA ARG A 174 0.83 11.46 30.90
C ARG A 174 2.24 11.25 30.37
N THR A 175 2.78 10.06 30.56
CA THR A 175 4.03 9.63 29.96
C THR A 175 3.73 8.95 28.63
N VAL A 176 4.38 9.38 27.55
CA VAL A 176 4.15 8.89 26.19
C VAL A 176 5.48 8.62 25.48
N ARG A 177 5.46 7.64 24.56
CA ARG A 177 6.54 7.37 23.61
C ARG A 177 6.08 7.84 22.23
N PRO A 178 6.57 8.99 21.74
CA PRO A 178 6.10 9.54 20.48
C PRO A 178 6.52 8.64 19.31
N LEU A 179 5.60 8.36 18.39
CA LEU A 179 5.86 7.59 17.16
C LEU A 179 5.89 8.46 15.90
N GLY A 180 5.32 9.66 15.98
CA GLY A 180 5.24 10.61 14.88
C GLY A 180 4.26 11.74 15.19
N MET A 181 4.27 12.76 14.34
CA MET A 181 3.36 13.91 14.42
C MET A 181 2.50 13.98 13.15
N LEU A 182 1.22 14.31 13.33
CA LEU A 182 0.27 14.47 12.24
C LEU A 182 -0.29 15.90 12.29
N PHE A 183 -0.15 16.63 11.19
CA PHE A 183 -0.79 17.92 11.01
C PHE A 183 -2.14 17.71 10.33
N ALA A 184 -3.23 17.90 11.06
CA ALA A 184 -4.57 17.87 10.46
C ALA A 184 -4.81 19.16 9.65
N ARG A 185 -5.31 19.02 8.42
CA ARG A 185 -5.61 20.11 7.48
C ARG A 185 -6.90 20.90 7.82
N PHE A 186 -7.60 20.54 8.88
CA PHE A 186 -8.88 21.14 9.23
C PHE A 186 -8.88 21.65 10.68
N GLY A 187 -8.88 22.97 10.78
CA GLY A 187 -9.23 23.80 11.93
C GLY A 187 -9.75 25.11 11.37
#